data_AF-E7RFV9-F1
#
_entry.id   AF-E7RFV9-F1
#
_cell.length_a   1.000
_cell.length_b   1.000
_cell.length_c   1.000
_cell.angle_alpha   90.00
_cell.angle_beta   90.00
_cell.angle_gamma   90.00
#
_symmetry.space_group_name_H-M   'P 1'
#
loop_
_entity.id
_entity.type
_entity.pdbx_description
1 polymer ?
#
loop_
_entity_poly.entity_id
_entity_poly.type
_entity_poly.pdbx_seq_one_letter_code
_entity_poly.pdbx_strand_id
1 'polypeptide(L)'
;MKINIQPTKTQLQKWIEIYVPEKDLFFIQEEDLPLFDEELGHALLIPRDEFFNHASYKQIQLANSYEYWNLSKEVYSVIVATENWITELPPSKKERLLQIQLKVNRGLIFPLSYFSELPLFLKENVVIEKEEKLIVMTADLWKRMSMPARDQLLRKYAQQWGEWASEETPEHLPLVVKKYANTFPTEGGSNCLAATLFAISRQEWMIHEWVHPQTFKEMLGRTHRLIQTEEWIEGDVVIWQTAEGQIQHASYHIGNELFFNKNGQTFFNPWKITRFDELQAEWREYSLKTYRLQ
;
A
#
# COMPACT_ATOMS: atom_id res chain seq x y z
N MET A 1 22.27 -13.85 -8.11
CA MET A 1 22.22 -14.57 -6.82
C MET A 1 21.22 -13.82 -5.97
N LYS A 2 20.24 -14.49 -5.38
CA LYS A 2 19.23 -13.80 -4.59
C LYS A 2 19.80 -13.38 -3.23
N ILE A 3 19.57 -12.13 -2.88
CA ILE A 3 19.79 -11.55 -1.56
C ILE A 3 18.46 -11.35 -0.85
N ASN A 4 18.49 -11.38 0.48
CA ASN A 4 17.35 -11.03 1.30
C ASN A 4 17.47 -9.57 1.75
N ILE A 5 16.46 -8.76 1.45
CA ILE A 5 16.39 -7.35 1.83
C ILE A 5 15.51 -7.19 3.08
N GLN A 6 15.75 -6.12 3.83
CA GLN A 6 15.01 -5.82 5.06
C GLN A 6 14.87 -4.31 5.19
N PRO A 7 13.76 -3.80 5.76
CA PRO A 7 13.68 -2.40 6.12
C PRO A 7 14.72 -2.09 7.21
N THR A 8 15.40 -0.97 7.04
CA THR A 8 16.27 -0.37 8.05
C THR A 8 15.47 0.05 9.29
N LYS A 9 16.17 0.29 10.41
CA LYS A 9 15.54 0.81 11.63
C LYS A 9 14.83 2.14 11.38
N THR A 10 15.42 3.03 10.59
CA THR A 10 14.82 4.33 10.24
C THR A 10 13.54 4.18 9.43
N GLN A 11 13.54 3.31 8.42
CA GLN A 11 12.34 3.01 7.62
C GLN A 11 11.22 2.47 8.49
N LEU A 12 11.53 1.52 9.37
CA LEU A 12 10.52 0.93 10.24
C LEU A 12 9.99 1.92 11.28
N GLN A 13 10.84 2.78 11.84
CA GLN A 13 10.38 3.87 12.71
C GLN A 13 9.39 4.78 11.97
N LYS A 14 9.70 5.16 10.73
CA LYS A 14 8.80 5.95 9.88
C LYS A 14 7.48 5.22 9.63
N TRP A 15 7.52 3.94 9.30
CA TRP A 15 6.31 3.14 9.12
C TRP A 15 5.45 3.12 10.40
N ILE A 16 6.08 2.96 11.58
CA ILE A 16 5.36 2.95 12.85
C ILE A 16 4.67 4.30 13.11
N GLU A 17 5.31 5.41 12.74
CA GLU A 17 4.77 6.76 12.91
C GLU A 17 3.54 7.01 12.02
N ILE A 18 3.54 6.49 10.78
CA ILE A 18 2.55 6.91 9.77
C ILE A 18 1.49 5.86 9.42
N TYR A 19 1.71 4.58 9.75
CA TYR A 19 0.87 3.51 9.21
C TYR A 19 -0.55 3.51 9.78
N VAL A 20 -0.72 3.73 11.09
CA VAL A 20 -2.05 3.88 11.69
C VAL A 20 -2.32 5.38 11.84
N PRO A 21 -3.35 5.93 11.16
CA PRO A 21 -3.66 7.36 11.23
C PRO A 21 -4.13 7.79 12.63
N GLU A 22 -3.95 9.07 12.95
CA GLU A 22 -4.36 9.62 14.25
C GLU A 22 -5.87 9.69 14.46
N LYS A 23 -6.62 9.82 13.35
CA LYS A 23 -8.09 9.78 13.35
C LYS A 23 -8.53 8.42 12.82
N ASP A 24 -9.51 7.85 13.49
CA ASP A 24 -10.11 6.61 13.05
C ASP A 24 -11.18 6.87 11.98
N LEU A 25 -11.18 6.01 10.97
CA LEU A 25 -12.17 5.99 9.90
C LEU A 25 -12.97 4.69 10.03
N PHE A 26 -14.24 4.81 10.40
CA PHE A 26 -15.16 3.69 10.46
C PHE A 26 -16.15 3.77 9.30
N PHE A 27 -16.16 2.73 8.47
CA PHE A 27 -17.04 2.64 7.31
C PHE A 27 -18.35 2.00 7.74
N ILE A 28 -19.47 2.60 7.35
CA ILE A 28 -20.80 2.17 7.81
C ILE A 28 -21.76 2.00 6.64
N GLN A 29 -22.66 1.03 6.77
CA GLN A 29 -23.75 0.79 5.84
C GLN A 29 -24.98 1.60 6.26
N GLU A 30 -25.91 1.84 5.34
CA GLU A 30 -27.08 2.70 5.61
C GLU A 30 -27.94 2.12 6.75
N GLU A 31 -28.13 0.80 6.76
CA GLU A 31 -28.96 0.10 7.76
C GLU A 31 -28.39 0.17 9.18
N ASP A 32 -27.08 0.38 9.34
CA ASP A 32 -26.40 0.40 10.63
C ASP A 32 -26.34 1.82 11.23
N LEU A 33 -26.56 2.85 10.41
CA LEU A 33 -26.40 4.24 10.83
C LEU A 33 -27.25 4.64 12.05
N PRO A 34 -28.56 4.28 12.12
CA PRO A 34 -29.42 4.67 13.25
C PRO A 34 -28.93 4.14 14.61
N LEU A 35 -28.07 3.12 14.62
CA LEU A 35 -27.50 2.58 15.87
C LEU A 35 -26.58 3.59 16.58
N PHE A 36 -26.01 4.54 15.84
CA PHE A 36 -24.97 5.45 16.33
C PHE A 36 -25.42 6.92 16.40
N ASP A 37 -26.70 7.23 16.13
CA ASP A 37 -27.22 8.60 16.03
C ASP A 37 -26.88 9.46 17.26
N GLU A 38 -26.93 8.89 18.46
CA GLU A 38 -26.63 9.58 19.71
C GLU A 38 -25.14 9.95 19.83
N GLU A 39 -24.24 9.09 19.34
CA GLU A 39 -22.79 9.25 19.44
C GLU A 39 -22.17 10.04 18.27
N LEU A 40 -22.90 10.20 17.16
CA LEU A 40 -22.45 10.96 16.00
C LEU A 40 -22.26 12.47 16.29
N GLY A 41 -22.83 13.00 17.37
CA GLY A 41 -22.64 14.41 17.78
C GLY A 41 -21.18 14.80 18.05
N HIS A 42 -20.29 13.81 18.21
CA HIS A 42 -18.86 14.01 18.46
C HIS A 42 -17.95 13.46 17.34
N ALA A 43 -18.52 13.09 16.19
CA ALA A 43 -17.79 12.61 15.02
C ALA A 43 -18.29 13.31 13.74
N LEU A 44 -17.54 13.20 12.65
CA LEU A 44 -18.02 13.61 11.33
C LEU A 44 -18.61 12.40 10.62
N LEU A 45 -19.85 12.52 10.15
CA LEU A 45 -20.43 11.56 9.23
C LEU A 45 -20.30 12.12 7.81
N ILE A 46 -19.47 11.49 6.98
CA ILE A 46 -19.19 11.94 5.62
C ILE A 46 -19.79 10.94 4.62
N PRO A 47 -20.68 11.36 3.72
CA PRO A 47 -21.20 10.49 2.67
C PRO A 47 -20.06 9.90 1.82
N ARG A 48 -20.22 8.66 1.36
CA ARG A 48 -19.19 7.94 0.59
C ARG A 48 -18.63 8.75 -0.59
N ASP A 49 -19.51 9.33 -1.40
CA ASP A 49 -19.10 10.06 -2.60
C ASP A 49 -18.31 11.33 -2.27
N GLU A 50 -18.66 12.00 -1.17
CA GLU A 50 -17.89 13.14 -0.68
C GLU A 50 -16.53 12.67 -0.14
N PHE A 51 -16.51 11.61 0.67
CA PHE A 51 -15.30 11.07 1.29
C PHE A 51 -14.21 10.74 0.27
N PHE A 52 -14.54 10.03 -0.81
CA PHE A 52 -13.57 9.65 -1.86
C PHE A 52 -13.15 10.81 -2.78
N ASN A 53 -13.77 11.98 -2.63
CA ASN A 53 -13.39 13.21 -3.31
C ASN A 53 -12.81 14.27 -2.37
N HIS A 54 -12.83 14.01 -1.06
CA HIS A 54 -12.35 14.93 -0.04
C HIS A 54 -10.81 15.00 -0.04
N ALA A 55 -10.26 16.21 -0.19
CA ALA A 55 -8.81 16.41 -0.33
C ALA A 55 -7.97 15.81 0.80
N SER A 56 -8.47 15.85 2.04
CA SER A 56 -7.76 15.28 3.21
C SER A 56 -7.91 13.76 3.33
N TYR A 57 -8.99 13.16 2.83
CA TYR A 57 -9.28 11.74 3.05
C TYR A 57 -8.92 10.87 1.85
N LYS A 58 -8.80 11.45 0.66
CA LYS A 58 -8.31 10.76 -0.54
C LYS A 58 -6.78 10.60 -0.58
N GLN A 59 -6.06 10.99 0.48
CA GLN A 59 -4.60 10.87 0.53
C GLN A 59 -4.15 9.41 0.41
N ILE A 60 -3.10 9.16 -0.38
CA ILE A 60 -2.60 7.82 -0.65
C ILE A 60 -2.21 7.06 0.62
N GLN A 61 -1.69 7.77 1.62
CA GLN A 61 -1.36 7.17 2.91
C GLN A 61 -2.59 6.54 3.59
N LEU A 62 -3.71 7.27 3.65
CA LEU A 62 -4.95 6.75 4.21
C LEU A 62 -5.53 5.62 3.37
N ALA A 63 -5.51 5.79 2.04
CA ALA A 63 -5.97 4.76 1.12
C ALA A 63 -5.19 3.45 1.29
N ASN A 64 -3.88 3.54 1.54
CA ASN A 64 -3.03 2.38 1.78
C ASN A 64 -3.29 1.73 3.14
N SER A 65 -3.36 2.50 4.22
CA SER A 65 -3.60 1.95 5.56
C SER A 65 -4.93 1.22 5.66
N TYR A 66 -6.00 1.85 5.15
CA TYR A 66 -7.36 1.31 5.20
C TYR A 66 -7.73 0.47 3.97
N GLU A 67 -6.78 0.26 3.04
CA GLU A 67 -6.95 -0.51 1.81
C GLU A 67 -8.23 -0.16 1.05
N TYR A 68 -8.41 1.12 0.69
CA TYR A 68 -9.67 1.61 0.10
C TYR A 68 -10.15 0.84 -1.13
N TRP A 69 -9.23 0.25 -1.90
CA TRP A 69 -9.55 -0.56 -3.07
C TRP A 69 -10.23 -1.90 -2.73
N ASN A 70 -10.12 -2.36 -1.48
CA ASN A 70 -10.72 -3.59 -0.97
C ASN A 70 -12.08 -3.36 -0.30
N LEU A 71 -12.45 -2.10 -0.04
CA LEU A 71 -13.69 -1.75 0.65
C LEU A 71 -14.93 -2.19 -0.12
N SER A 72 -15.94 -2.66 0.62
CA SER A 72 -17.26 -3.00 0.08
C SER A 72 -17.91 -1.79 -0.61
N LYS A 73 -18.64 -2.08 -1.70
CA LYS A 73 -19.50 -1.11 -2.39
C LYS A 73 -20.74 -0.74 -1.57
N GLU A 74 -21.07 -1.51 -0.55
CA GLU A 74 -22.21 -1.28 0.36
C GLU A 74 -21.93 -0.23 1.43
N VAL A 75 -20.69 0.26 1.53
CA VAL A 75 -20.39 1.40 2.42
C VAL A 75 -21.21 2.59 1.96
N TYR A 76 -21.99 3.16 2.88
CA TYR A 76 -22.87 4.30 2.63
C TYR A 76 -22.19 5.61 3.05
N SER A 77 -21.57 5.62 4.23
CA SER A 77 -20.90 6.77 4.81
C SER A 77 -19.66 6.36 5.59
N VAL A 78 -18.85 7.34 5.97
CA VAL A 78 -17.65 7.16 6.80
C VAL A 78 -17.78 8.03 8.03
N ILE A 79 -17.66 7.41 9.20
CA ILE A 79 -17.53 8.10 10.49
C ILE A 79 -16.04 8.42 10.66
N VAL A 80 -15.72 9.71 10.69
CA VAL A 80 -14.37 10.19 11.04
C VAL A 80 -14.38 10.64 12.48
N ALA A 81 -13.61 9.96 13.30
CA ALA A 81 -13.62 10.17 14.75
C ALA A 81 -12.20 10.36 15.31
N THR A 82 -12.12 10.97 16.47
CA THR A 82 -10.90 10.97 17.28
C THR A 82 -10.72 9.58 17.93
N GLU A 83 -9.51 9.26 18.34
CA GLU A 83 -9.16 7.96 18.90
C GLU A 83 -9.99 7.54 20.13
N ASN A 84 -10.48 8.50 20.92
CA ASN A 84 -11.27 8.22 22.12
C ASN A 84 -12.72 7.85 21.81
N TRP A 85 -13.25 8.26 20.65
CA TRP A 85 -14.67 8.11 20.33
C TRP A 85 -15.14 6.65 20.43
N ILE A 86 -14.36 5.70 19.89
CA ILE A 86 -14.70 4.28 19.97
C ILE A 86 -14.65 3.73 21.41
N THR A 87 -13.79 4.29 22.26
CA THR A 87 -13.65 3.85 23.66
C THR A 87 -14.80 4.32 24.54
N GLU A 88 -15.49 5.38 24.12
CA GLU A 88 -16.65 5.95 24.81
C GLU A 88 -17.98 5.28 24.39
N LEU A 89 -17.97 4.48 23.32
CA LEU A 89 -19.16 3.77 22.86
C LEU A 89 -19.63 2.73 23.90
N PRO A 90 -20.96 2.54 24.05
CA PRO A 90 -21.50 1.40 24.77
C PRO A 90 -20.93 0.07 24.22
N PRO A 91 -20.62 -0.93 25.07
CA PRO A 91 -19.95 -2.16 24.64
C PRO A 91 -20.61 -2.88 23.46
N SER A 92 -21.95 -2.94 23.43
CA SER A 92 -22.71 -3.55 22.34
C SER A 92 -22.61 -2.77 21.02
N LYS A 93 -22.63 -1.44 21.07
CA LYS A 93 -22.44 -0.58 19.89
C LYS A 93 -21.00 -0.68 19.38
N LYS A 94 -20.01 -0.70 20.27
CA LYS A 94 -18.60 -0.95 19.92
C LYS A 94 -18.43 -2.28 19.21
N GLU A 95 -18.91 -3.38 19.80
CA GLU A 95 -18.82 -4.71 19.20
C GLU A 95 -19.46 -4.73 17.80
N ARG A 96 -20.67 -4.14 17.66
CA ARG A 96 -21.34 -4.04 16.36
C ARG A 96 -20.51 -3.24 15.36
N LEU A 97 -19.96 -2.10 15.74
CA LEU A 97 -19.14 -1.27 14.87
C LEU A 97 -17.92 -2.02 14.33
N LEU A 98 -17.22 -2.76 15.19
CA LEU A 98 -16.05 -3.55 14.82
C LEU A 98 -16.41 -4.68 13.84
N GLN A 99 -17.56 -5.33 14.04
CA GLN A 99 -18.08 -6.34 13.12
C GLN A 99 -18.42 -5.75 11.75
N ILE A 100 -18.96 -4.53 11.70
CA ILE A 100 -19.21 -3.82 10.44
C ILE A 100 -17.89 -3.58 9.69
N GLN A 101 -16.82 -3.18 10.40
CA GLN A 101 -15.52 -2.91 9.75
C GLN A 101 -14.95 -4.14 9.05
N LEU A 102 -15.17 -5.32 9.63
CA LEU A 102 -14.82 -6.59 9.03
C LEU A 102 -15.71 -6.90 7.81
N LYS A 103 -17.04 -6.77 7.94
CA LYS A 103 -18.00 -7.02 6.86
C LYS A 103 -17.71 -6.16 5.61
N VAL A 104 -17.31 -4.90 5.82
CA VAL A 104 -17.00 -3.96 4.72
C VAL A 104 -15.56 -4.07 4.22
N ASN A 105 -14.79 -5.05 4.72
CA ASN A 105 -13.42 -5.36 4.30
C ASN A 105 -12.46 -4.17 4.42
N ARG A 106 -12.53 -3.47 5.57
CA ARG A 106 -11.62 -2.38 5.89
C ARG A 106 -10.22 -2.91 6.16
N GLY A 107 -9.18 -2.20 5.67
CA GLY A 107 -7.80 -2.40 6.11
C GLY A 107 -7.62 -2.13 7.61
N LEU A 108 -6.37 -2.26 8.10
CA LEU A 108 -6.04 -2.20 9.54
C LEU A 108 -6.79 -3.26 10.37
N ILE A 109 -7.03 -4.44 9.81
CA ILE A 109 -7.55 -5.61 10.51
C ILE A 109 -6.48 -6.71 10.44
N PHE A 110 -6.05 -7.21 11.59
CA PHE A 110 -4.91 -8.13 11.69
C PHE A 110 -5.30 -9.45 12.33
N PRO A 111 -4.81 -10.60 11.83
CA PRO A 111 -4.92 -11.86 12.53
C PRO A 111 -4.31 -11.79 13.92
N LEU A 112 -5.00 -12.35 14.90
CA LEU A 112 -4.53 -12.41 16.28
C LEU A 112 -3.18 -13.14 16.38
N SER A 113 -2.92 -14.08 15.46
CA SER A 113 -1.65 -14.81 15.33
C SER A 113 -0.46 -13.91 15.04
N TYR A 114 -0.66 -12.63 14.68
CA TYR A 114 0.43 -11.70 14.42
C TYR A 114 1.06 -11.13 15.68
N PHE A 115 0.41 -11.32 16.83
CA PHE A 115 0.84 -10.83 18.12
C PHE A 115 1.41 -11.99 18.93
N SER A 116 2.69 -11.92 19.31
CA SER A 116 3.33 -12.95 20.15
C SER A 116 2.79 -12.97 21.58
N GLU A 117 2.48 -11.79 22.10
CA GLU A 117 1.84 -11.61 23.40
C GLU A 117 0.63 -10.71 23.22
N LEU A 118 -0.46 -11.05 23.91
CA LEU A 118 -1.72 -10.32 23.83
C LEU A 118 -1.98 -9.57 25.13
N PRO A 119 -1.59 -8.28 25.20
CA PRO A 119 -2.08 -7.40 26.22
C PRO A 119 -3.61 -7.48 26.33
N LEU A 120 -4.12 -7.50 27.56
CA LEU A 120 -5.56 -7.56 27.84
C LEU A 120 -6.36 -6.51 27.07
N PHE A 121 -5.80 -5.31 26.89
CA PHE A 121 -6.46 -4.22 26.18
C PHE A 121 -6.69 -4.49 24.69
N LEU A 122 -5.87 -5.32 24.04
CA LEU A 122 -6.10 -5.69 22.63
C LEU A 122 -7.37 -6.55 22.47
N LYS A 123 -7.81 -7.25 23.53
CA LYS A 123 -9.03 -8.07 23.51
C LYS A 123 -10.29 -7.22 23.32
N GLU A 124 -10.24 -5.93 23.63
CA GLU A 124 -11.38 -5.02 23.51
C GLU A 124 -11.81 -4.78 22.07
N ASN A 125 -10.94 -5.04 21.08
CA ASN A 125 -11.26 -4.91 19.66
C ASN A 125 -11.12 -6.23 18.88
N VAL A 126 -11.23 -7.37 19.56
CA VAL A 126 -11.22 -8.67 18.90
C VAL A 126 -12.59 -8.96 18.31
N VAL A 127 -12.61 -9.32 17.03
CA VAL A 127 -13.77 -9.87 16.33
C VAL A 127 -13.46 -11.31 15.88
N ILE A 128 -14.50 -12.13 15.73
CA ILE A 128 -14.36 -13.52 15.30
C ILE A 128 -15.07 -13.68 13.96
N GLU A 129 -14.36 -14.18 12.96
CA GLU A 129 -14.92 -14.56 11.65
C GLU A 129 -14.43 -15.94 11.26
N LYS A 130 -15.35 -16.86 10.93
CA LYS A 130 -15.04 -18.21 10.45
C LYS A 130 -13.98 -18.91 11.31
N GLU A 131 -14.13 -18.81 12.64
CA GLU A 131 -13.23 -19.38 13.66
C GLU A 131 -11.86 -18.68 13.80
N GLU A 132 -11.54 -17.72 12.94
CA GLU A 132 -10.35 -16.88 13.08
C GLU A 132 -10.64 -15.68 14.00
N LYS A 133 -9.68 -15.35 14.86
CA LYS A 133 -9.72 -14.16 15.70
C LYS A 133 -8.92 -13.05 15.01
N LEU A 134 -9.56 -11.92 14.84
CA LEU A 134 -9.00 -10.74 14.19
C LEU A 134 -9.05 -9.55 15.14
N ILE A 135 -8.08 -8.65 15.04
CA ILE A 135 -8.06 -7.38 15.76
C ILE A 135 -8.32 -6.26 14.77
N VAL A 136 -9.38 -5.49 15.03
CA VAL A 136 -9.65 -4.24 14.33
C VAL A 136 -8.79 -3.14 14.97
N MET A 137 -7.71 -2.76 14.29
CA MET A 137 -6.77 -1.75 14.79
C MET A 137 -7.39 -0.37 14.68
N THR A 138 -7.22 0.39 15.78
CA THR A 138 -7.66 1.77 15.97
C THR A 138 -6.49 2.61 16.45
N ALA A 139 -6.60 3.94 16.36
CA ALA A 139 -5.56 4.87 16.79
C ALA A 139 -5.20 4.69 18.28
N ASP A 140 -6.20 4.56 19.18
CA ASP A 140 -5.96 4.33 20.61
C ASP A 140 -5.16 3.05 20.86
N LEU A 141 -5.63 1.93 20.28
CA LEU A 141 -4.94 0.65 20.44
C LEU A 141 -3.50 0.71 19.94
N TRP A 142 -3.28 1.33 18.77
CA TRP A 142 -1.95 1.52 18.24
C TRP A 142 -1.07 2.29 19.21
N LYS A 143 -1.55 3.44 19.73
CA LYS A 143 -0.80 4.28 20.68
C LYS A 143 -0.50 3.59 22.01
N ARG A 144 -1.33 2.65 22.45
CA ARG A 144 -1.10 1.87 23.68
C ARG A 144 -0.13 0.70 23.49
N MET A 145 0.11 0.25 22.26
CA MET A 145 1.13 -0.77 21.99
C MET A 145 2.54 -0.24 22.23
N SER A 146 3.42 -1.10 22.74
CA SER A 146 4.85 -0.79 22.87
C SER A 146 5.52 -0.73 21.50
N MET A 147 6.63 0.02 21.39
CA MET A 147 7.39 0.10 20.14
C MET A 147 7.83 -1.28 19.60
N PRO A 148 8.34 -2.22 20.43
CA PRO A 148 8.65 -3.58 19.95
C PRO A 148 7.44 -4.33 19.38
N ALA A 149 6.25 -4.17 19.96
CA ALA A 149 5.03 -4.82 19.47
C ALA A 149 4.59 -4.25 18.12
N ARG A 150 4.69 -2.92 17.93
CA ARG A 150 4.41 -2.26 16.64
C ARG A 150 5.40 -2.68 15.56
N ASP A 151 6.69 -2.70 15.90
CA ASP A 151 7.78 -3.17 15.02
C ASP A 151 7.51 -4.60 14.53
N GLN A 152 7.23 -5.51 15.46
CA GLN A 152 6.95 -6.91 15.13
C GLN A 152 5.71 -7.07 14.24
N LEU A 153 4.61 -6.38 14.58
CA LEU A 153 3.38 -6.42 13.79
C LEU A 153 3.65 -5.98 12.35
N LEU A 154 4.31 -4.83 12.17
CA LEU A 154 4.57 -4.30 10.83
C LEU A 154 5.52 -5.17 10.04
N ARG A 155 6.56 -5.75 10.64
CA ARG A 155 7.44 -6.68 9.92
C ARG A 155 6.67 -7.89 9.40
N LYS A 156 5.84 -8.50 10.24
CA LYS A 156 5.06 -9.68 9.87
C LYS A 156 4.01 -9.35 8.80
N TYR A 157 3.33 -8.22 8.95
CA TYR A 157 2.34 -7.77 7.97
C TYR A 157 2.98 -7.36 6.64
N ALA A 158 4.10 -6.62 6.68
CA ALA A 158 4.82 -6.20 5.47
C ALA A 158 5.32 -7.37 4.61
N GLN A 159 5.62 -8.53 5.22
CA GLN A 159 5.99 -9.75 4.50
C GLN A 159 4.82 -10.37 3.70
N GLN A 160 3.57 -10.01 4.00
CA GLN A 160 2.41 -10.45 3.20
C GLN A 160 2.29 -9.70 1.88
N TRP A 161 2.92 -8.53 1.75
CA TRP A 161 2.86 -7.70 0.53
C TRP A 161 3.84 -8.14 -0.56
N GLY A 162 4.71 -9.11 -0.27
CA GLY A 162 5.62 -9.70 -1.23
C GLY A 162 6.87 -10.27 -0.57
N GLU A 163 7.54 -11.16 -1.30
CA GLU A 163 8.79 -11.78 -0.84
C GLU A 163 9.87 -10.73 -0.63
N TRP A 164 10.75 -10.89 0.34
CA TRP A 164 11.89 -9.97 0.54
C TRP A 164 13.18 -10.47 -0.12
N ALA A 165 13.07 -11.36 -1.09
CA ALA A 165 14.17 -11.74 -1.96
C ALA A 165 14.32 -10.75 -3.12
N SER A 166 15.55 -10.49 -3.55
CA SER A 166 15.88 -9.64 -4.69
C SER A 166 17.17 -10.09 -5.34
N GLU A 167 17.41 -9.76 -6.61
CA GLU A 167 18.73 -9.91 -7.22
C GLU A 167 19.70 -8.85 -6.69
N GLU A 168 20.99 -9.17 -6.72
CA GLU A 168 22.04 -8.21 -6.38
C GLU A 168 22.03 -7.00 -7.31
N THR A 169 22.34 -5.83 -6.74
CA THR A 169 22.42 -4.58 -7.50
C THR A 169 23.66 -4.60 -8.39
N PRO A 170 23.52 -4.50 -9.73
CA PRO A 170 24.67 -4.56 -10.63
C PRO A 170 25.65 -3.40 -10.44
N GLU A 171 26.96 -3.66 -10.60
CA GLU A 171 28.01 -2.65 -10.41
C GLU A 171 27.96 -1.51 -11.44
N HIS A 172 27.43 -1.74 -12.64
CA HIS A 172 27.31 -0.70 -13.67
C HIS A 172 26.13 0.24 -13.46
N LEU A 173 25.18 -0.11 -12.57
CA LEU A 173 23.97 0.67 -12.38
C LEU A 173 24.31 2.11 -11.88
N PRO A 174 23.67 3.17 -12.42
CA PRO A 174 23.93 4.53 -11.97
C PRO A 174 23.69 4.72 -10.48
N LEU A 175 24.57 5.47 -9.81
CA LEU A 175 24.56 5.67 -8.35
C LEU A 175 23.20 6.15 -7.82
N VAL A 176 22.55 7.05 -8.56
CA VAL A 176 21.22 7.56 -8.20
C VAL A 176 20.17 6.45 -8.12
N VAL A 177 20.19 5.46 -9.03
CA VAL A 177 19.27 4.32 -8.99
C VAL A 177 19.68 3.33 -7.93
N LYS A 178 20.99 3.07 -7.79
CA LYS A 178 21.53 2.18 -6.76
C LYS A 178 21.10 2.58 -5.35
N LYS A 179 20.97 3.89 -5.09
CA LYS A 179 20.44 4.42 -3.82
C LYS A 179 19.07 3.86 -3.46
N TYR A 180 18.25 3.53 -4.45
CA TYR A 180 16.90 2.99 -4.29
C TYR A 180 16.76 1.52 -4.67
N ALA A 181 17.77 0.92 -5.31
CA ALA A 181 17.75 -0.51 -5.58
C ALA A 181 17.76 -1.28 -4.25
N ASN A 182 16.87 -2.25 -4.14
CA ASN A 182 16.82 -3.20 -3.02
C ASN A 182 16.56 -2.53 -1.66
N THR A 183 15.76 -1.45 -1.65
CA THR A 183 15.38 -0.71 -0.45
C THR A 183 13.87 -0.49 -0.37
N PHE A 184 13.41 -0.08 0.80
CA PHE A 184 12.01 0.22 1.05
C PHE A 184 11.72 1.72 1.06
N PRO A 185 10.54 2.15 0.58
CA PRO A 185 10.05 3.51 0.83
C PRO A 185 9.87 3.76 2.33
N THR A 186 10.06 5.01 2.77
CA THR A 186 9.75 5.43 4.15
C THR A 186 8.29 5.87 4.30
N GLU A 187 7.64 6.24 3.19
CA GLU A 187 6.28 6.79 3.13
C GLU A 187 5.50 6.25 1.92
N GLY A 188 4.18 6.35 1.98
CA GLY A 188 3.32 6.03 0.85
C GLY A 188 3.40 7.12 -0.23
N GLY A 189 3.05 6.76 -1.47
CA GLY A 189 3.04 7.70 -2.60
C GLY A 189 3.71 7.12 -3.84
N SER A 190 4.84 6.45 -3.67
CA SER A 190 5.53 5.80 -4.79
C SER A 190 4.75 4.60 -5.35
N ASN A 191 4.69 4.49 -6.68
CA ASN A 191 4.17 3.32 -7.39
C ASN A 191 5.13 2.87 -8.52
N CYS A 192 4.78 1.81 -9.26
CA CYS A 192 5.61 1.26 -10.34
C CYS A 192 5.94 2.30 -11.44
N LEU A 193 4.96 3.16 -11.76
CA LEU A 193 5.10 4.21 -12.78
C LEU A 193 6.10 5.28 -12.32
N ALA A 194 6.04 5.68 -11.06
CA ALA A 194 6.98 6.62 -10.44
C ALA A 194 8.40 6.06 -10.41
N ALA A 195 8.58 4.81 -9.98
CA ALA A 195 9.87 4.13 -9.98
C ALA A 195 10.49 4.06 -11.39
N THR A 196 9.66 3.78 -12.40
CA THR A 196 10.09 3.71 -13.80
C THR A 196 10.46 5.10 -14.34
N LEU A 197 9.66 6.15 -14.09
CA LEU A 197 10.00 7.51 -14.51
C LEU A 197 11.24 8.05 -13.81
N PHE A 198 11.42 7.73 -12.54
CA PHE A 198 12.64 8.02 -11.80
C PHE A 198 13.84 7.36 -12.47
N ALA A 199 13.74 6.07 -12.82
CA ALA A 199 14.82 5.38 -13.51
C ALA A 199 15.11 6.03 -14.88
N ILE A 200 14.10 6.39 -15.67
CA ILE A 200 14.32 7.07 -16.95
C ILE A 200 15.00 8.44 -16.77
N SER A 201 14.42 9.30 -15.92
CA SER A 201 14.77 10.72 -15.83
C SER A 201 15.94 11.01 -14.90
N ARG A 202 16.24 10.07 -14.00
CA ARG A 202 17.19 10.21 -12.89
C ARG A 202 16.86 11.36 -11.93
N GLN A 203 15.61 11.87 -11.95
CA GLN A 203 15.16 12.95 -11.07
C GLN A 203 14.61 12.38 -9.77
N GLU A 204 15.35 12.55 -8.67
CA GLU A 204 15.09 11.87 -7.40
C GLU A 204 13.68 12.12 -6.84
N TRP A 205 13.15 13.33 -6.96
CA TRP A 205 11.81 13.66 -6.43
C TRP A 205 10.71 12.80 -7.05
N MET A 206 10.85 12.36 -8.30
CA MET A 206 9.84 11.56 -8.99
C MET A 206 9.63 10.18 -8.36
N ILE A 207 10.63 9.63 -7.67
CA ILE A 207 10.50 8.28 -7.11
C ILE A 207 9.47 8.24 -5.97
N HIS A 208 9.20 9.37 -5.32
CA HIS A 208 8.28 9.49 -4.18
C HIS A 208 6.86 9.85 -4.60
N GLU A 209 6.64 10.16 -5.87
CA GLU A 209 5.36 10.64 -6.38
C GLU A 209 4.36 9.52 -6.67
N TRP A 210 3.07 9.87 -6.58
CA TRP A 210 2.00 9.05 -7.14
C TRP A 210 1.78 9.40 -8.62
N VAL A 211 2.30 8.57 -9.51
CA VAL A 211 2.17 8.81 -10.96
C VAL A 211 0.95 8.10 -11.52
N HIS A 212 0.10 8.85 -12.23
CA HIS A 212 -1.05 8.29 -12.94
C HIS A 212 -0.69 7.78 -14.35
N PRO A 213 -1.43 6.80 -14.90
CA PRO A 213 -1.15 6.21 -16.22
C PRO A 213 -1.03 7.22 -17.36
N GLN A 214 -1.88 8.27 -17.40
CA GLN A 214 -1.80 9.28 -18.46
C GLN A 214 -0.51 10.09 -18.35
N THR A 215 -0.16 10.58 -17.15
CA THR A 215 1.11 11.29 -16.89
C THR A 215 2.31 10.44 -17.30
N PHE A 216 2.28 9.15 -16.98
CA PHE A 216 3.31 8.20 -17.38
C PHE A 216 3.43 8.07 -18.91
N LYS A 217 2.30 7.88 -19.60
CA LYS A 217 2.26 7.77 -21.07
C LYS A 217 2.80 9.02 -21.76
N GLU A 218 2.42 10.21 -21.30
CA GLU A 218 2.90 11.48 -21.85
C GLU A 218 4.43 11.60 -21.74
N MET A 219 5.00 11.25 -20.58
CA MET A 219 6.45 11.30 -20.37
C MET A 219 7.17 10.22 -21.19
N LEU A 220 6.63 9.01 -21.25
CA LEU A 220 7.20 7.92 -22.02
C LEU A 220 7.19 8.23 -23.51
N GLY A 221 6.11 8.79 -24.06
CA GLY A 221 6.01 9.16 -25.47
C GLY A 221 6.95 10.28 -25.91
N ARG A 222 7.42 11.12 -24.98
CA ARG A 222 8.40 12.19 -25.24
C ARG A 222 9.85 11.70 -25.26
N THR A 223 10.14 10.59 -24.58
CA THR A 223 11.51 10.14 -24.31
C THR A 223 11.81 8.80 -24.99
N HIS A 224 10.80 7.96 -25.18
CA HIS A 224 10.94 6.62 -25.72
C HIS A 224 10.00 6.42 -26.91
N ARG A 225 10.34 5.46 -27.77
CA ARG A 225 9.50 4.98 -28.87
C ARG A 225 9.12 3.54 -28.65
N LEU A 226 7.90 3.16 -29.04
CA LEU A 226 7.47 1.76 -29.03
C LEU A 226 8.33 0.95 -30.00
N ILE A 227 8.79 -0.21 -29.57
CA ILE A 227 9.56 -1.16 -30.39
C ILE A 227 8.85 -2.51 -30.45
N GLN A 228 9.10 -3.27 -31.51
CA GLN A 228 8.61 -4.64 -31.70
C GLN A 228 9.81 -5.59 -31.66
N THR A 229 10.41 -5.75 -30.49
CA THR A 229 11.47 -6.72 -30.26
C THR A 229 11.43 -7.20 -28.81
N GLU A 230 11.82 -8.46 -28.62
CA GLU A 230 12.05 -9.08 -27.32
C GLU A 230 13.53 -9.01 -26.92
N GLU A 231 14.40 -8.48 -27.79
CA GLU A 231 15.80 -8.20 -27.48
C GLU A 231 15.91 -6.87 -26.74
N TRP A 232 15.84 -6.92 -25.41
CA TRP A 232 15.97 -5.73 -24.59
C TRP A 232 17.42 -5.32 -24.37
N ILE A 233 17.63 -4.00 -24.39
CA ILE A 233 18.88 -3.36 -23.99
C ILE A 233 18.66 -2.56 -22.72
N GLU A 234 19.74 -2.27 -21.99
CA GLU A 234 19.66 -1.38 -20.83
C GLU A 234 19.03 -0.03 -21.25
N GLY A 235 18.08 0.45 -20.46
CA GLY A 235 17.30 1.65 -20.78
C GLY A 235 15.93 1.39 -21.37
N ASP A 236 15.64 0.16 -21.80
CA ASP A 236 14.29 -0.18 -22.24
C ASP A 236 13.30 -0.15 -21.07
N VAL A 237 12.07 0.22 -21.39
CA VAL A 237 10.94 0.24 -20.48
C VAL A 237 9.95 -0.79 -20.94
N VAL A 238 9.55 -1.68 -20.05
CA VAL A 238 8.53 -2.69 -20.31
C VAL A 238 7.27 -2.32 -19.55
N ILE A 239 6.13 -2.38 -20.24
CA ILE A 239 4.81 -2.13 -19.66
C ILE A 239 3.91 -3.36 -19.85
N TRP A 240 3.10 -3.61 -18.83
CA TRP A 240 2.01 -4.57 -18.87
C TRP A 240 0.69 -3.82 -18.86
N GLN A 241 -0.17 -4.10 -19.84
CA GLN A 241 -1.43 -3.38 -20.02
C GLN A 241 -2.59 -4.30 -20.40
N THR A 242 -3.80 -3.87 -20.02
CA THR A 242 -5.06 -4.53 -20.42
C THR A 242 -5.29 -4.42 -21.93
N ALA A 243 -6.29 -5.14 -22.44
CA ALA A 243 -6.69 -5.07 -23.85
C ALA A 243 -7.11 -3.65 -24.26
N GLU A 244 -7.70 -2.88 -23.34
CA GLU A 244 -8.10 -1.48 -23.52
C GLU A 244 -6.91 -0.50 -23.40
N GLY A 245 -5.69 -1.02 -23.18
CA GLY A 245 -4.47 -0.22 -23.10
C GLY A 245 -4.30 0.50 -21.75
N GLN A 246 -4.98 0.06 -20.69
CA GLN A 246 -4.72 0.57 -19.33
C GLN A 246 -3.45 -0.07 -18.78
N ILE A 247 -2.50 0.76 -18.33
CA ILE A 247 -1.22 0.28 -17.79
C ILE A 247 -1.47 -0.24 -16.37
N GLN A 248 -1.11 -1.50 -16.15
CA GLN A 248 -1.19 -2.18 -14.86
C GLN A 248 0.18 -2.20 -14.17
N HIS A 249 1.25 -2.33 -14.96
CA HIS A 249 2.60 -2.31 -14.44
C HIS A 249 3.60 -1.72 -15.44
N ALA A 250 4.70 -1.17 -14.93
CA ALA A 250 5.83 -0.72 -15.72
C ALA A 250 7.13 -0.98 -14.95
N SER A 251 8.20 -1.27 -15.70
CA SER A 251 9.50 -1.57 -15.13
C SER A 251 10.63 -1.14 -16.07
N TYR A 252 11.79 -0.79 -15.51
CA TYR A 252 12.96 -0.28 -16.24
C TYR A 252 14.04 -1.36 -16.36
N HIS A 253 14.41 -1.74 -17.57
CA HIS A 253 15.43 -2.75 -17.84
C HIS A 253 16.84 -2.19 -17.57
N ILE A 254 17.60 -2.89 -16.73
CA ILE A 254 18.95 -2.51 -16.31
C ILE A 254 20.05 -3.44 -16.88
N GLY A 255 19.69 -4.24 -17.89
CA GLY A 255 20.58 -5.22 -18.53
C GLY A 255 20.52 -6.61 -17.87
N ASN A 256 21.05 -7.63 -18.55
CA ASN A 256 21.12 -9.02 -18.09
C ASN A 256 19.77 -9.60 -17.62
N GLU A 257 18.68 -9.25 -18.30
CA GLU A 257 17.30 -9.63 -17.96
C GLU A 257 16.84 -9.12 -16.57
N LEU A 258 17.55 -8.14 -16.01
CA LEU A 258 17.24 -7.54 -14.73
C LEU A 258 16.48 -6.24 -14.91
N PHE A 259 15.61 -5.96 -13.95
CA PHE A 259 14.70 -4.83 -13.96
C PHE A 259 14.69 -4.12 -12.62
N PHE A 260 14.77 -2.78 -12.67
CA PHE A 260 14.44 -1.92 -11.53
C PHE A 260 12.92 -1.75 -11.47
N ASN A 261 12.33 -2.25 -10.39
CA ASN A 261 10.90 -2.47 -10.24
C ASN A 261 10.38 -2.00 -8.88
N LYS A 262 9.12 -1.60 -8.82
CA LYS A 262 8.33 -1.55 -7.59
C LYS A 262 6.98 -2.23 -7.82
N ASN A 263 6.80 -3.41 -7.24
CA ASN A 263 5.55 -4.16 -7.36
C ASN A 263 4.55 -3.75 -6.26
N GLY A 264 3.71 -2.75 -6.53
CA GLY A 264 2.65 -2.31 -5.64
C GLY A 264 2.81 -0.89 -5.09
N GLN A 265 1.79 -0.43 -4.39
CA GLN A 265 1.57 0.98 -4.06
C GLN A 265 1.88 1.36 -2.61
N THR A 266 2.14 0.39 -1.76
CA THR A 266 2.44 0.64 -0.35
C THR A 266 3.92 0.82 -0.12
N PHE A 267 4.30 1.38 1.02
CA PHE A 267 5.71 1.40 1.45
C PHE A 267 6.21 0.01 1.89
N PHE A 268 5.33 -0.98 2.10
CA PHE A 268 5.73 -2.37 2.30
C PHE A 268 6.22 -3.03 1.01
N ASN A 269 5.85 -2.48 -0.15
CA ASN A 269 6.40 -2.92 -1.43
C ASN A 269 7.74 -2.21 -1.69
N PRO A 270 8.88 -2.93 -1.66
CA PRO A 270 10.18 -2.33 -1.89
C PRO A 270 10.41 -1.96 -3.36
N TRP A 271 11.35 -1.05 -3.60
CA TRP A 271 12.02 -0.94 -4.89
C TRP A 271 13.09 -2.03 -4.97
N LYS A 272 13.05 -2.85 -6.02
CA LYS A 272 13.85 -4.06 -6.14
C LYS A 272 14.47 -4.22 -7.51
N ILE A 273 15.58 -4.96 -7.53
CA ILE A 273 16.07 -5.61 -8.73
C ILE A 273 15.44 -7.00 -8.82
N THR A 274 14.68 -7.23 -9.89
CA THR A 274 13.98 -8.49 -10.18
C THR A 274 14.32 -8.96 -11.58
N ARG A 275 14.15 -10.26 -11.83
CA ARG A 275 14.33 -10.85 -13.15
C ARG A 275 13.07 -10.73 -13.98
N PHE A 276 13.21 -10.77 -15.31
CA PHE A 276 12.06 -10.72 -16.20
C PHE A 276 11.07 -11.87 -15.99
N ASP A 277 11.55 -13.09 -15.78
CA ASP A 277 10.72 -14.28 -15.56
C ASP A 277 9.78 -14.12 -14.36
N GLU A 278 10.23 -13.51 -13.28
CA GLU A 278 9.42 -13.16 -12.11
C GLU A 278 8.33 -12.12 -12.46
N LEU A 279 8.69 -11.05 -13.16
CA LEU A 279 7.72 -10.05 -13.62
C LEU A 279 6.70 -10.66 -14.57
N GLN A 280 7.14 -11.51 -15.50
CA GLN A 280 6.27 -12.14 -16.47
C GLN A 280 5.33 -13.15 -15.81
N ALA A 281 5.79 -13.87 -14.77
CA ALA A 281 4.92 -14.77 -14.01
C ALA A 281 3.81 -14.00 -13.27
N GLU A 282 4.17 -12.89 -12.62
CA GLU A 282 3.24 -12.02 -11.88
C GLU A 282 2.20 -11.36 -12.80
N TRP A 283 2.66 -10.79 -13.92
CA TRP A 283 1.85 -9.94 -14.80
C TRP A 283 1.39 -10.66 -16.08
N ARG A 284 1.42 -12.00 -16.10
CA ARG A 284 1.14 -12.85 -17.27
C ARG A 284 -0.22 -12.61 -17.95
N GLU A 285 -1.19 -12.09 -17.20
CA GLU A 285 -2.55 -11.85 -17.68
C GLU A 285 -2.65 -10.61 -18.59
N TYR A 286 -1.59 -9.81 -18.64
CA TYR A 286 -1.56 -8.54 -19.37
C TYR A 286 -0.66 -8.62 -20.60
N SER A 287 -0.99 -7.79 -21.59
CA SER A 287 -0.18 -7.65 -22.80
C SER A 287 1.10 -6.88 -22.51
N LEU A 288 2.23 -7.40 -23.00
CA LEU A 288 3.54 -6.78 -22.88
C LEU A 288 3.78 -5.77 -24.00
N LYS A 289 4.35 -4.61 -23.68
CA LYS A 289 4.90 -3.67 -24.67
C LYS A 289 6.26 -3.15 -24.21
N THR A 290 7.15 -2.93 -25.16
CA THR A 290 8.50 -2.42 -24.91
C THR A 290 8.71 -1.06 -25.56
N TYR A 291 9.32 -0.16 -24.82
CA TYR A 291 9.67 1.19 -25.23
C TYR A 291 11.17 1.39 -25.10
N ARG A 292 11.81 1.94 -26.13
CA ARG A 292 13.25 2.21 -26.17
C ARG A 292 13.51 3.70 -26.24
N LEU A 293 14.55 4.16 -25.54
CA LEU A 293 15.01 5.55 -25.63
C LEU A 293 15.20 5.96 -27.09
N GLN A 294 14.71 7.15 -27.43
CA GLN A 294 14.79 7.71 -28.79
C GLN A 294 16.21 8.16 -29.14
#